data_AF-A0A256XIG3-F1
#
_entry.id   AF-A0A256XIG3-F1
#
_cell.length_a   1.000
_cell.length_b   1.000
_cell.length_c   1.000
_cell.angle_alpha   90.00
_cell.angle_beta   90.00
_cell.angle_gamma   90.00
#
_symmetry.space_group_name_H-M   'P 1'
#
loop_
_entity.id
_entity.type
_entity.pdbx_description
1 polymer ?
#
loop_
_entity_poly.entity_id
_entity_poly.type
_entity_poly.pdbx_seq_one_letter_code
_entity_poly.pdbx_strand_id
1 'polypeptide(L)' 'MPHKQKRKLIKIGETSLAIIIPKAWLRYYKLDYGDDLDIISNGNIIIQKSKEDKIGHSK' A
#
# COMPACT_ATOMS: atom_id res chain seq x y z
N MET A 1 -20.41 4.15 -0.64
CA MET A 1 -20.52 4.42 0.81
C MET A 1 -19.12 4.57 1.40
N PRO A 2 -18.84 5.60 2.21
CA PRO A 2 -17.54 5.73 2.88
C PRO A 2 -17.38 4.62 3.92
N HIS A 3 -16.30 3.85 3.80
CA HIS A 3 -15.97 2.75 4.71
C HIS A 3 -14.85 3.21 5.67
N LYS A 4 -15.15 3.27 6.97
CA LYS A 4 -14.18 3.61 8.02
C LYS A 4 -13.92 2.39 8.88
N GLN A 5 -12.66 1.98 9.00
CA GLN A 5 -12.26 0.88 9.85
C GLN A 5 -10.97 1.21 10.59
N LYS A 6 -10.91 0.89 11.88
CA LYS A 6 -9.71 1.03 12.70
C LYS A 6 -8.86 -0.24 12.58
N ARG A 7 -7.55 -0.07 12.42
CA ARG A 7 -6.55 -1.15 12.49
C ARG A 7 -5.40 -0.73 13.37
N LYS A 8 -4.67 -1.72 13.89
CA LYS A 8 -3.48 -1.51 14.71
C LYS A 8 -2.23 -1.65 13.84
N LEU A 9 -1.20 -0.87 14.17
CA LEU A 9 0.15 -1.13 13.69
C LEU A 9 0.71 -2.36 14.40
N ILE A 10 1.37 -3.23 13.64
CA ILE A 10 2.09 -4.41 14.13
C ILE A 10 3.58 -4.23 13.89
N LYS A 11 4.41 -4.77 14.78
CA LYS A 11 5.87 -4.71 14.66
C LYS A 11 6.33 -5.67 13.55
N ILE A 12 7.19 -5.17 12.65
CA ILE A 12 7.86 -5.96 11.61
C ILE A 12 9.35 -5.66 11.70
N GLY A 13 10.14 -6.68 12.03
CA GLY A 13 11.56 -6.49 12.34
C GLY A 13 11.77 -5.61 13.59
N GLU A 14 12.92 -4.95 13.68
CA GLU A 14 13.27 -4.16 14.86
C GLU A 14 12.84 -2.70 14.77
N THR A 15 12.86 -2.14 13.56
CA THR A 15 12.73 -0.69 13.30
C THR A 15 11.43 -0.28 12.62
N SER A 16 10.61 -1.24 12.18
CA SER A 16 9.46 -0.97 11.33
C SER A 16 8.13 -1.43 11.92
N LEU A 17 7.08 -0.73 11.53
CA LEU A 17 5.69 -1.10 11.80
C LEU A 17 4.94 -1.28 10.49
N ALA A 18 3.95 -2.17 10.48
CA ALA A 18 3.08 -2.39 9.33
C ALA A 18 1.60 -2.33 9.74
N ILE A 19 0.74 -2.06 8.76
CA ILE A 19 -0.71 -2.23 8.86
C ILE A 19 -1.13 -3.38 7.96
N ILE A 20 -2.03 -4.23 8.44
CA ILE A 20 -2.57 -5.33 7.64
C ILE A 20 -3.64 -4.79 6.69
N ILE A 21 -3.45 -4.98 5.38
CA ILE A 21 -4.45 -4.69 4.36
C ILE A 21 -5.37 -5.92 4.18
N PRO A 22 -6.70 -5.77 4.25
CA PRO A 22 -7.64 -6.87 4.03
C PRO A 22 -7.54 -7.45 2.63
N LYS A 23 -7.73 -8.76 2.53
CA LYS A 23 -7.84 -9.46 1.24
C LYS A 23 -8.87 -8.82 0.30
N ALA A 24 -9.98 -8.31 0.83
CA ALA A 24 -10.99 -7.62 0.03
C ALA A 24 -10.47 -6.32 -0.61
N TRP A 25 -9.63 -5.56 0.10
CA TRP A 25 -9.02 -4.34 -0.43
C TRP A 25 -7.95 -4.67 -1.44
N LEU A 26 -7.11 -5.67 -1.17
CA LEU A 26 -6.12 -6.16 -2.14
C LEU A 26 -6.80 -6.53 -3.47
N ARG A 27 -7.89 -7.29 -3.42
CA ARG A 27 -8.70 -7.62 -4.62
C ARG A 27 -9.27 -6.38 -5.31
N TYR A 28 -9.90 -5.48 -4.55
CA TYR A 28 -10.54 -4.28 -5.10
C TYR A 28 -9.54 -3.35 -5.80
N TYR A 29 -8.39 -3.10 -5.16
CA TYR A 29 -7.32 -2.25 -5.70
C TYR A 29 -6.37 -3.00 -6.66
N LYS A 30 -6.62 -4.30 -6.91
CA LYS A 30 -5.78 -5.19 -7.73
C LYS A 30 -4.31 -5.18 -7.28
N LEU A 31 -4.09 -5.20 -5.98
CA LEU A 31 -2.75 -5.24 -5.38
C LEU A 31 -2.35 -6.68 -5.13
N ASP A 32 -1.10 -7.01 -5.45
CA ASP A 32 -0.50 -8.31 -5.15
C ASP A 32 0.80 -8.18 -4.35
N TYR A 33 1.27 -9.31 -3.83
CA TYR A 33 2.57 -9.39 -3.17
C TYR A 33 3.69 -9.02 -4.15
N GLY A 34 4.54 -8.07 -3.75
CA GLY A 34 5.64 -7.58 -4.57
C GLY A 34 5.30 -6.34 -5.40
N ASP A 35 4.06 -5.85 -5.39
CA ASP A 35 3.72 -4.56 -6.00
C ASP A 35 4.40 -3.40 -5.27
N ASP A 36 5.00 -2.48 -6.03
CA ASP A 36 5.52 -1.22 -5.51
C ASP A 36 4.39 -0.19 -5.31
N LEU A 37 4.43 0.50 -4.17
CA LEU A 37 3.42 1.48 -3.75
C LEU A 37 4.05 2.79 -3.33
N ASP A 38 3.43 3.88 -3.73
CA ASP A 38 3.79 5.21 -3.22
C ASP A 38 3.14 5.42 -1.85
N ILE A 39 3.95 5.92 -0.91
CA ILE A 39 3.49 6.39 0.39
C ILE A 39 3.71 7.89 0.45
N ILE A 40 2.61 8.65 0.49
CA ILE A 40 2.64 10.11 0.60
C ILE A 40 2.26 10.50 2.02
N SER A 41 3.16 11.19 2.73
CA SER A 41 2.95 11.67 4.09
C SER A 41 2.88 13.19 4.13
N ASN A 42 1.66 13.74 4.20
CA ASN A 42 1.44 15.18 4.34
C ASN A 42 0.21 15.45 5.21
N GLY A 43 0.38 15.35 6.54
CA GLY A 43 -0.72 15.40 7.52
C GLY A 43 -1.59 14.13 7.56
N ASN A 44 -1.80 13.51 6.40
CA ASN A 44 -2.36 12.16 6.25
C ASN A 44 -1.35 11.25 5.56
N ILE A 45 -1.49 9.95 5.78
CA ILE A 45 -0.77 8.91 5.01
C ILE A 45 -1.71 8.41 3.93
N ILE A 46 -1.28 8.56 2.68
CA ILE A 46 -1.98 8.02 1.50
C ILE A 46 -1.11 6.92 0.91
N ILE A 47 -1.71 5.74 0.70
CA ILE A 47 -1.08 4.61 0.01
C ILE A 47 -1.77 4.46 -1.33
N GLN A 48 -0.99 4.48 -2.40
CA GLN A 48 -1.51 4.35 -3.76
C GLN A 48 -0.57 3.48 -4.61
N LYS A 49 -1.10 2.95 -5.71
CA LYS A 49 -0.27 2.29 -6.72
C LYS A 49 0.76 3.27 -7.26
N SER A 50 2.03 2.84 -7.30
CA SER A 50 3.05 3.59 -8.01
C SER A 50 2.61 3.77 -9.45
N LYS A 51 2.70 5.01 -9.93
CA LYS A 51 2.40 5.37 -11.32
C LYS A 51 3.63 5.29 -12.20
N GLU A 52 4.61 4.45 -11.87
CA GLU A 52 5.74 4.21 -12.77
C GLU A 52 5.20 3.90 -14.17
N ASP A 53 5.35 4.89 -15.05
CA ASP A 53 5.28 4.68 -16.48
C ASP A 53 6.25 3.55 -16.74
N LYS A 54 5.76 2.43 -17.27
CA LYS A 54 6.62 1.43 -17.89
C LYS A 54 7.31 2.08 -19.10
N ILE A 55 8.30 2.93 -18.86
CA ILE A 55 9.29 3.30 -19.86
C ILE A 55 10.09 2.02 -20.05
N GLY A 56 9.66 1.27 -21.05
CA GLY A 56 10.22 -0.02 -21.39
C GLY A 56 11.75 0.07 -21.47
N HIS A 57 12.42 -0.65 -20.59
CA HIS A 57 13.73 -1.19 -20.92
C HIS A 57 13.49 -2.54 -21.60
N SER A 58 13.15 -2.48 -22.89
CA SER A 58 13.58 -3.53 -23.81
C SER A 58 15.11 -3.52 -23.79
N LYS A 59 15.68 -4.59 -23.25
CA LYS A 59 16.98 -5.09 -23.70
C LYS A 59 16.74 -6.36 -24.49
#